data_AF-A0A919L9Q4-F1
#
_entry.id   AF-A0A919L9Q4-F1
#
_cell.length_a   1.000
_cell.length_b   1.000
_cell.length_c   1.000
_cell.angle_alpha   90.00
_cell.angle_beta   90.00
_cell.angle_gamma   90.00
#
_symmetry.space_group_name_H-M   'P 1'
#
loop_
_entity.id
_entity.type
_entity.pdbx_description
1 polymer ?
#
loop_
_entity_poly.entity_id
_entity_poly.type
_entity_poly.pdbx_seq_one_letter_code
_entity_poly.pdbx_strand_id
1 'polypeptide(L)' 'MNNCVEAAALSGGLLAVRDSKRTDGPAVLFTGPAWQGFLASVRADLHV' A
#
# COMPACT_ATOMS: atom_id res chain seq x y z
N MET A 1 15.37 -3.35 -12.49
CA MET A 1 14.73 -2.53 -11.45
C MET A 1 13.45 -1.94 -12.04
N ASN A 2 12.27 -2.51 -11.77
CA ASN A 2 11.02 -2.06 -12.41
C ASN A 2 9.77 -2.46 -11.61
N ASN A 3 9.71 -2.14 -10.32
CA ASN A 3 8.60 -2.50 -9.43
C ASN A 3 8.04 -1.25 -8.74
N CYS A 4 7.73 -0.21 -9.51
CA CYS A 4 7.19 1.04 -8.97
C CYS A 4 5.75 0.86 -8.48
N VAL A 5 5.46 1.41 -7.31
CA VAL A 5 4.12 1.42 -6.70
C VAL A 5 3.74 2.85 -6.34
N GLU A 6 2.44 3.14 -6.44
CA GLU A 6 1.85 4.41 -6.02
C GLU A 6 0.81 4.14 -4.91
N ALA A 7 0.72 5.08 -3.98
CA ALA A 7 -0.26 5.05 -2.90
C ALA A 7 -1.02 6.38 -2.80
N ALA A 8 -2.32 6.31 -2.49
CA ALA A 8 -3.18 7.47 -2.31
C ALA A 8 -4.11 7.30 -1.11
N ALA A 9 -4.16 8.31 -0.24
CA ALA A 9 -5.17 8.40 0.80
C ALA A 9 -6.51 8.76 0.16
N LEU A 10 -7.55 8.00 0.49
CA LEU A 10 -8.91 8.20 0.02
C LEU A 10 -9.80 8.70 1.16
N SER A 11 -11.01 9.15 0.80
CA SER A 11 -12.05 9.44 1.78
C SER A 11 -12.43 8.19 2.59
N GLY A 12 -13.00 8.38 3.78
CA GLY A 12 -13.39 7.28 4.66
C GLY A 12 -12.23 6.55 5.34
N GLY A 13 -11.02 7.12 5.32
CA GLY A 13 -9.86 6.53 6.00
C GLY A 13 -9.29 5.30 5.29
N LEU A 14 -9.51 5.19 3.98
CA LEU A 14 -8.96 4.14 3.14
C LEU A 14 -7.64 4.58 2.49
N LEU A 15 -6.80 3.60 2.17
CA LEU A 15 -5.59 3.81 1.36
C LEU A 15 -5.63 2.87 0.15
N ALA A 16 -5.47 3.44 -1.05
CA ALA A 16 -5.29 2.67 -2.27
C ALA A 16 -3.81 2.49 -2.59
N VAL A 17 -3.42 1.28 -3.00
CA VAL A 17 -2.08 0.95 -3.51
C VAL A 17 -2.22 0.25 -4.86
N ARG A 18 -1.43 0.65 -5.86
CA ARG A 18 -1.40 0.00 -7.18
C ARG A 18 -0.02 -0.02 -7.81
N ASP A 19 0.11 -0.82 -8.87
CA ASP A 19 1.25 -0.82 -9.78
C ASP A 19 1.21 0.44 -10.65
N SER A 20 2.21 1.33 -10.52
CA SER A 20 2.28 2.58 -11.28
C SER A 20 2.29 2.38 -12.79
N LYS A 21 2.65 1.20 -13.28
CA LYS A 21 2.81 0.91 -14.71
C LYS A 21 1.56 0.28 -15.32
N ARG A 22 0.61 -0.12 -14.48
CA ARG A 22 -0.68 -0.69 -14.87
C ARG A 22 -1.78 0.13 -14.24
N THR A 23 -1.88 1.39 -14.66
CA THR A 23 -2.81 2.38 -14.10
C THR A 23 -4.27 2.07 -14.40
N ASP A 24 -4.53 1.24 -15.41
CA ASP A 24 -5.83 0.65 -15.76
C ASP A 24 -6.17 -0.60 -14.93
N GLY A 25 -5.20 -1.15 -14.20
CA GLY A 25 -5.36 -2.30 -13.33
C GLY A 25 -6.01 -1.97 -11.98
N PRO A 26 -6.43 -2.99 -11.22
CA PRO A 26 -7.08 -2.80 -9.93
C PRO A 26 -6.11 -2.24 -8.87
N ALA A 27 -6.64 -1.38 -8.00
CA ALA A 27 -5.96 -0.97 -6.78
C ALA A 27 -6.38 -1.85 -5.59
N VAL A 28 -5.44 -2.17 -4.72
CA VAL A 28 -5.72 -2.82 -3.43
C VAL A 28 -6.12 -1.73 -2.43
N LEU A 29 -7.23 -1.92 -1.73
CA LEU A 29 -7.72 -1.01 -0.71
C LEU A 29 -7.39 -1.54 0.69
N PHE A 30 -6.78 -0.69 1.51
CA PHE A 30 -6.54 -0.93 2.92
C PHE A 30 -7.44 -0.04 3.76
N THR A 31 -7.96 -0.58 4.86
CA THR A 31 -8.47 0.25 5.96
C THR A 31 -7.29 0.90 6.68
N GLY A 32 -7.52 2.03 7.35
CA GLY A 32 -6.52 2.67 8.20
C GLY A 32 -5.79 1.69 9.14
N PRO A 33 -6.51 0.88 9.94
CA PRO A 33 -5.88 -0.12 10.81
C PRO A 33 -5.05 -1.17 10.05
N ALA A 34 -5.55 -1.65 8.90
CA ALA A 34 -4.81 -2.64 8.10
C ALA A 34 -3.50 -2.06 7.54
N TRP A 35 -3.51 -0.81 7.08
CA TRP A 35 -2.30 -0.13 6.61
C TRP A 35 -1.27 0.08 7.72
N GLN A 36 -1.71 0.49 8.92
CA GLN A 36 -0.81 0.63 10.07
C GLN A 36 -0.22 -0.72 10.49
N GLY A 37 -1.03 -1.79 10.51
CA GLY A 37 -0.56 -3.14 10.77
C GLY A 37 0.48 -3.62 9.75
N PHE A 38 0.25 -3.36 8.46
CA PHE A 38 1.21 -3.64 7.40
C PHE A 38 2.55 -2.92 7.64
N LEU A 39 2.53 -1.60 7.87
CA LEU A 39 3.75 -0.82 8.13
C LEU A 39 4.49 -1.30 9.38
N ALA A 40 3.76 -1.64 10.44
CA ALA A 40 4.35 -2.20 11.66
C ALA A 40 5.06 -3.53 11.37
N SER A 41 4.45 -4.42 10.59
CA SER A 41 5.06 -5.70 10.20
C SER A 41 6.34 -5.49 9.38
N VAL A 42 6.32 -4.62 8.37
CA VAL A 42 7.49 -4.35 7.52
C VAL A 42 8.65 -3.75 8.33
N ARG A 43 8.36 -2.88 9.30
CA ARG A 43 9.37 -2.29 10.18
C ARG A 43 9.93 -3.30 11.17
N ALA A 44 9.09 -4.21 11.66
CA ALA A 44 9.53 -5.31 12.52
C ALA A 44 10.39 -6.33 11.74
N ASP A 45 10.12 -6.48 10.45
CA ASP A 45 10.89 -7.32 9.51
C ASP A 45 12.25 -6.72 9.11
N LEU A 46 12.69 -5.63 9.76
CA LEU A 46 14.04 -5.06 9.60
C LEU A 46 15.14 -5.88 10.31
N HIS A 47 14.95 -7.19 10.50
CA HIS A 47 15.97 -8.12 10.99
C HIS A 47 15.90 -9.49 10.31
N VAL A 48 16.61 -9.62 9.19
CA VAL A 48 17.66 -10.64 8.93
C VAL A 48 18.61 -10.09 7.87
#